data_AF-A0A6I6H4X3-F1
#
_entry.id   AF-A0A6I6H4X3-F1
#
_cell.length_a   1.000
_cell.length_b   1.000
_cell.length_c   1.000
_cell.angle_alpha   90.00
_cell.angle_beta   90.00
_cell.angle_gamma   90.00
#
_symmetry.space_group_name_H-M   'P 1'
#
loop_
_entity.id
_entity.type
_entity.pdbx_description
1 polymer ?
#
loop_
_entity_poly.entity_id
_entity_poly.type
_entity_poly.pdbx_seq_one_letter_code
_entity_poly.pdbx_strand_id
1 'polypeptide(L)'
;MSMDLLKQIAASRLPMSFRTPKEIDEVRILRQAGLVIAFVPAPADPLKLSGAEPAAQVLAITEKGREELARVRYPGEAPQSSKPRHMGLKNWLAGGRRRHGLQQGLLSRSHDSRPSRSV
;
A
#
# COMPACT_ATOMS: atom_id res chain seq x y z
N MET A 1 13.25 -12.78 19.15
CA MET A 1 12.62 -13.79 18.28
C MET A 1 11.64 -13.18 17.28
N SER A 2 10.65 -12.36 17.70
CA SER A 2 9.71 -11.71 16.75
C SER A 2 10.39 -10.81 15.70
N MET A 3 11.56 -10.24 16.01
CA MET A 3 12.35 -9.44 15.06
C MET A 3 12.91 -10.28 13.90
N ASP A 4 13.20 -11.56 14.12
CA ASP A 4 13.70 -12.46 13.07
C ASP A 4 12.58 -12.81 12.09
N LEU A 5 11.34 -12.96 12.60
CA LEU A 5 10.15 -13.07 11.76
C LEU A 5 9.92 -11.80 10.92
N LEU A 6 10.12 -10.61 11.49
CA LEU A 6 10.02 -9.36 10.73
C LEU A 6 11.06 -9.28 9.59
N LYS A 7 12.30 -9.74 9.83
CA LYS A 7 13.33 -9.84 8.77
C LYS A 7 12.93 -10.83 7.69
N GLN A 8 12.37 -11.99 8.07
CA GLN A 8 11.89 -13.00 7.12
C GLN A 8 10.77 -12.46 6.24
N ILE A 9 9.81 -11.74 6.82
CA ILE A 9 8.72 -11.07 6.11
C ILE A 9 9.30 -10.05 5.12
N ALA A 10 10.31 -9.27 5.53
CA ALA A 10 10.95 -8.26 4.66
C ALA A 10 11.74 -8.86 3.49
N ALA A 11 12.31 -10.05 3.68
CA ALA A 11 13.03 -10.77 2.62
C ALA A 11 12.09 -11.46 1.62
N SER A 12 10.80 -11.53 1.93
CA SER A 12 9.83 -12.33 1.18
C SER A 12 8.85 -11.48 0.38
N ARG A 13 8.20 -12.08 -0.60
CA ARG A 13 7.10 -11.44 -1.34
C ARG A 13 5.81 -11.58 -0.54
N LEU A 14 5.07 -10.47 -0.43
CA LEU A 14 3.78 -10.41 0.24
C LEU A 14 2.64 -10.56 -0.79
N PRO A 15 1.47 -11.09 -0.39
CA PRO A 15 1.09 -11.50 0.97
C PRO A 15 1.67 -12.86 1.39
N MET A 16 1.99 -13.01 2.68
CA MET A 16 2.57 -14.23 3.27
C MET A 16 1.66 -14.82 4.34
N SER A 17 1.45 -16.14 4.34
CA SER A 17 0.57 -16.85 5.29
C SER A 17 1.36 -17.69 6.28
N PHE A 18 0.94 -17.66 7.55
CA PHE A 18 1.50 -18.42 8.67
C PHE A 18 0.42 -19.30 9.28
N ARG A 19 0.74 -20.56 9.55
CA ARG A 19 -0.24 -21.57 10.03
C ARG A 19 0.10 -22.16 11.38
N THR A 20 1.35 -22.03 11.84
CA THR A 20 1.70 -22.59 13.15
C THR A 20 1.21 -21.64 14.27
N PRO A 21 0.70 -22.17 15.40
CA PRO A 21 0.24 -21.32 16.51
C PRO A 21 1.31 -20.34 16.99
N LYS A 22 2.57 -20.80 17.03
CA LYS A 22 3.73 -19.97 17.38
C LYS A 22 3.93 -18.79 16.42
N GLU A 23 3.96 -19.04 15.11
CA GLU A 23 4.10 -17.96 14.12
C GLU A 23 2.90 -17.01 14.16
N ILE A 24 1.68 -17.53 14.35
CA ILE A 24 0.46 -16.73 14.45
C ILE A 24 0.55 -15.77 15.64
N ASP A 25 1.04 -16.24 16.79
CA ASP A 25 1.27 -15.39 17.96
C ASP A 25 2.39 -14.37 17.74
N GLU A 26 3.47 -14.74 17.05
CA GLU A 26 4.53 -13.78 16.69
C GLU A 26 4.01 -12.70 15.72
N VAL A 27 3.21 -13.06 14.71
CA VAL A 27 2.55 -12.09 13.81
C VAL A 27 1.58 -11.21 14.61
N ARG A 28 0.88 -11.76 15.60
CA ARG A 28 0.00 -10.99 16.49
C ARG A 28 0.78 -9.94 17.27
N ILE A 29 1.93 -10.31 17.84
CA ILE A 29 2.81 -9.39 18.57
C ILE A 29 3.33 -8.29 17.62
N LEU A 30 3.80 -8.64 16.41
CA LEU A 30 4.27 -7.66 15.42
C LEU A 30 3.17 -6.69 14.98
N ARG A 31 1.93 -7.19 14.83
CA ARG A 31 0.76 -6.37 14.52
C ARG A 31 0.42 -5.42 15.66
N GLN A 32 0.40 -5.91 16.90
CA GLN A 32 0.14 -5.09 18.10
C GLN A 32 1.22 -4.01 18.28
N ALA A 33 2.46 -4.31 17.95
CA ALA A 33 3.57 -3.35 17.95
C ALA A 33 3.49 -2.32 16.80
N GLY A 34 2.58 -2.51 15.84
CA GLY A 34 2.40 -1.63 14.68
C GLY A 34 3.51 -1.76 13.64
N LEU A 35 4.22 -2.90 13.59
CA LEU A 35 5.33 -3.14 12.66
C LEU A 35 4.84 -3.75 11.33
N VAL A 36 3.69 -4.42 11.35
CA VAL A 36 3.08 -5.05 10.17
C VAL A 36 1.59 -4.82 10.12
N ILE A 37 1.05 -4.85 8.90
CA ILE A 37 -0.39 -4.95 8.62
C ILE A 37 -0.69 -6.41 8.32
N ALA A 38 -1.49 -7.06 9.17
CA ALA A 38 -1.78 -8.48 9.07
C ALA A 38 -3.22 -8.79 9.46
N PHE A 39 -3.81 -9.78 8.78
CA PHE A 39 -5.01 -10.48 9.20
C PHE A 39 -4.58 -11.59 10.17
N VAL A 40 -5.09 -11.56 11.40
CA VAL A 40 -4.76 -12.58 12.41
C VAL A 40 -6.08 -13.09 12.99
N PRO A 41 -6.37 -14.40 12.86
CA PRO A 41 -7.59 -14.96 13.44
C PRO A 41 -7.57 -14.79 14.96
N ALA A 42 -8.76 -14.72 15.56
CA ALA A 42 -8.92 -14.84 17.00
C ALA A 42 -8.30 -16.17 17.46
N PRO A 43 -7.71 -16.25 18.65
CA PRO A 43 -7.20 -17.52 19.17
C PRO A 43 -8.33 -18.54 19.14
N ALA A 44 -8.14 -19.62 18.38
CA ALA A 44 -9.11 -20.70 18.32
C ALA A 44 -9.19 -21.32 19.71
N ASP A 45 -10.37 -21.31 20.31
CA ASP A 45 -10.65 -22.10 21.49
C ASP A 45 -10.44 -23.58 21.09
N PRO A 46 -9.55 -24.34 21.76
CA PRO A 46 -9.30 -25.74 21.44
C PRO A 46 -10.57 -26.62 21.52
N LEU A 47 -11.64 -26.11 22.14
CA LEU A 47 -12.94 -26.77 22.21
C LEU A 47 -13.87 -26.46 21.02
N LYS A 48 -13.50 -25.53 20.13
CA LYS A 48 -14.30 -25.20 18.94
C LYS A 48 -13.76 -25.93 17.72
N LEU A 49 -14.45 -27.01 17.36
CA LEU A 49 -14.30 -27.83 16.14
C LEU A 49 -14.66 -27.07 14.85
N SER A 50 -14.31 -25.79 14.73
CA SER A 50 -14.48 -25.06 13.48
C SER A 50 -13.32 -25.45 12.56
N GLY A 51 -13.60 -26.27 11.54
CA GLY A 51 -12.61 -26.86 10.63
C GLY A 51 -11.85 -25.90 9.70
N ALA A 52 -11.72 -24.63 10.08
CA ALA A 52 -10.85 -23.67 9.41
C ALA A 52 -9.52 -23.60 10.16
N GLU A 53 -8.46 -24.14 9.56
CA GLU A 53 -7.10 -24.02 10.08
C GLU A 53 -6.78 -22.53 10.32
N PRO A 54 -6.48 -22.11 11.55
CA PRO A 54 -6.20 -20.72 11.84
C PRO A 54 -4.94 -20.32 11.05
N ALA A 55 -5.07 -19.36 10.14
CA ALA A 55 -3.94 -18.84 9.36
C ALA A 55 -3.87 -17.33 9.51
N ALA A 56 -2.72 -16.83 9.98
CA ALA A 56 -2.42 -15.41 9.94
C ALA A 56 -1.85 -15.06 8.56
N GLN A 57 -2.22 -13.90 8.03
CA GLN A 57 -1.71 -13.40 6.75
C GLN A 57 -1.13 -12.01 6.92
N VAL A 58 0.13 -11.85 6.55
CA VAL A 58 0.81 -10.55 6.51
C VAL A 58 0.66 -9.94 5.13
N LEU A 59 0.17 -8.71 5.09
CA LEU A 59 -0.15 -7.98 3.86
C LEU A 59 0.92 -6.94 3.53
N ALA A 60 1.45 -6.25 4.55
CA ALA A 60 2.46 -5.21 4.36
C ALA A 60 3.29 -5.00 5.65
N ILE A 61 4.49 -4.45 5.48
CA ILE A 61 5.30 -3.89 6.57
C ILE A 61 4.98 -2.40 6.68
N THR A 62 4.76 -1.90 7.89
CA THR A 62 4.48 -0.48 8.14
C THR A 62 5.76 0.37 8.01
N GLU A 63 5.62 1.70 8.06
CA GLU A 63 6.77 2.60 8.13
C GLU A 63 7.62 2.34 9.39
N LYS A 64 6.97 2.25 10.56
CA LYS A 64 7.62 1.87 11.82
C LYS A 64 8.34 0.52 11.72
N GLY A 65 7.73 -0.47 11.07
CA GLY A 65 8.37 -1.77 10.83
C GLY A 65 9.66 -1.68 10.02
N ARG A 66 9.71 -0.80 9.01
CA ARG A 66 10.91 -0.56 8.21
C ARG A 66 11.99 0.19 8.98
N GLU A 67 11.61 1.15 9.81
CA GLU A 67 12.55 1.86 10.70
C GLU A 67 13.22 0.91 11.70
N GLU A 68 12.43 0.02 12.31
CA GLU A 68 12.96 -1.00 13.22
C GLU A 68 13.88 -1.99 12.49
N LEU A 69 13.51 -2.42 11.27
CA LEU A 69 14.39 -3.24 10.43
C LEU A 69 15.71 -2.55 10.10
N ALA A 70 15.68 -1.24 9.79
CA ALA A 70 16.88 -0.47 9.50
C ALA A 70 17.79 -0.34 10.74
N ARG A 71 17.20 -0.11 11.91
CA ARG A 71 17.91 -0.03 13.20
C ARG A 71 18.63 -1.33 13.54
N VAL A 72 17.99 -2.48 13.30
CA VAL A 72 18.58 -3.79 13.56
C VAL A 72 19.67 -4.14 12.54
N ARG A 73 19.57 -3.65 11.31
CA ARG A 73 20.57 -3.88 10.25
C ARG A 73 21.89 -3.13 10.52
N TYR A 74 21.84 -2.04 11.30
CA TYR A 74 23.01 -1.25 11.70
C TYR A 74 23.01 -0.99 13.21
N PRO A 75 23.54 -1.93 14.03
CA PRO A 75 23.67 -1.71 15.47
C PRO A 75 24.79 -0.69 15.72
N GLY A 76 24.44 0.59 15.83
CA GLY A 76 25.42 1.65 16.12
C GLY A 76 24.94 3.08 15.85
N GLU A 77 23.94 3.25 14.97
CA GLU A 77 23.36 4.57 14.69
C GLU A 77 22.10 4.76 15.55
N ALA A 78 22.23 5.49 16.66
CA ALA A 78 21.07 6.07 17.36
C ALA A 78 20.22 6.88 16.35
N PRO A 79 18.89 7.04 16.54
CA PRO A 79 18.02 7.63 15.54
C PRO A 79 18.42 9.10 15.34
N GLN A 80 19.27 9.35 14.33
CA GLN A 80 19.36 10.65 13.73
C GLN A 80 17.99 10.87 13.12
N SER A 81 17.19 11.69 13.80
CA SER A 81 15.98 12.29 13.30
C SER A 81 16.13 12.55 11.80
N SER A 82 15.62 11.63 10.97
CA SER A 82 15.41 11.90 9.56
C SER A 82 14.32 12.95 9.58
N LYS A 83 14.75 14.22 9.60
CA LYS A 83 13.93 15.38 9.27
C LYS A 83 12.96 14.92 8.18
N PRO A 84 11.65 15.22 8.30
CA PRO A 84 10.70 14.79 7.30
C PRO A 84 11.19 15.37 5.98
N ARG A 85 11.76 14.52 5.12
CA ARG A 85 12.02 14.89 3.75
C ARG A 85 10.63 14.99 3.18
N HIS A 86 10.14 16.23 3.19
CA HIS A 86 8.89 16.68 2.65
C HIS A 86 8.90 16.42 1.13
N MET A 87 8.93 15.14 0.74
CA MET A 87 8.79 14.70 -0.63
C MET A 87 7.28 14.70 -0.89
N GLY A 88 6.86 15.84 -1.45
CA GLY A 88 5.49 16.29 -1.61
C GLY A 88 4.47 15.17 -1.84
N LEU A 89 3.68 14.93 -0.79
CA LEU A 89 2.41 14.20 -0.81
C LEU A 89 1.29 14.98 -1.54
N LYS A 90 1.62 15.75 -2.59
CA LYS A 90 0.70 16.72 -3.23
C LYS A 90 0.25 16.34 -4.64
N ASN A 91 0.87 15.37 -5.32
CA ASN A 91 0.63 15.17 -6.75
C ASN A 91 -0.15 13.91 -7.17
N TRP A 92 -0.82 13.21 -6.24
CA TRP A 92 -1.57 11.99 -6.60
C TRP A 92 -3.10 12.12 -6.59
N LEU A 93 -3.66 13.31 -6.30
CA LEU A 93 -5.12 13.55 -6.34
C LEU A 93 -5.54 14.77 -7.17
N ALA A 94 -4.62 15.42 -7.90
CA ALA A 94 -4.93 16.58 -8.72
C ALA A 94 -4.28 16.48 -10.11
N GLY A 95 -4.85 15.68 -11.01
CA GLY A 95 -4.38 15.63 -12.40
C GLY A 95 -5.18 14.70 -13.28
N GLY A 96 -6.29 15.19 -13.85
CA GLY A 96 -6.99 14.42 -14.88
C GLY A 96 -8.36 14.89 -15.35
N ARG A 97 -8.74 16.16 -15.17
CA ARG A 97 -9.89 16.74 -15.89
C ARG A 97 -9.46 18.02 -16.61
N ARG A 98 -8.97 17.88 -17.85
CA ARG A 98 -9.05 18.95 -18.86
C ARG A 98 -9.15 18.37 -20.26
N ARG A 99 -10.27 18.75 -20.89
CA ARG A 99 -10.57 18.73 -22.32
C ARG A 99 -9.53 19.53 -23.13
N HIS A 100 -9.58 19.31 -24.46
CA HIS A 100 -8.76 19.83 -25.56
C HIS A 100 -7.60 18.90 -25.93
N GLY A 101 -7.45 18.42 -27.15
CA GLY A 101 -8.18 18.67 -28.39
C GLY A 101 -7.43 17.96 -29.50
N LEU A 102 -8.13 17.22 -30.34
CA LEU A 102 -7.60 16.76 -31.61
C LEU A 102 -8.59 17.17 -32.69
N GLN A 103 -8.25 18.28 -33.34
CA GLN A 103 -8.67 18.52 -34.70
C GLN A 103 -7.99 17.48 -35.59
N GLN A 104 -8.77 16.81 -36.44
CA GLN A 104 -8.67 16.87 -37.91
C GLN A 104 -9.28 15.60 -38.51
N GLY A 105 -10.27 15.81 -39.38
CA GLY A 105 -10.95 14.74 -40.11
C GLY A 105 -11.95 15.35 -41.08
N LEU A 106 -11.46 15.63 -42.29
CA LEU A 106 -12.14 15.86 -43.57
C LEU A 106 -13.68 15.78 -43.60
N LEU A 107 -14.33 16.77 -44.23
CA LEU A 107 -14.91 16.68 -45.58
C LEU A 107 -15.91 17.82 -45.82
N SER A 108 -15.83 18.40 -47.02
CA SER A 108 -16.94 18.99 -47.79
C SER A 108 -17.52 20.32 -47.28
N ARG A 109 -17.27 21.43 -47.99
CA ARG A 109 -17.99 21.84 -49.21
C ARG A 109 -19.48 22.05 -48.93
N SER A 110 -19.89 23.31 -48.81
CA SER A 110 -20.82 23.92 -49.77
C SER A 110 -20.94 25.43 -49.60
N HIS A 111 -21.05 26.05 -50.76
CA HIS A 111 -21.42 27.43 -51.07
C HIS A 111 -22.91 27.69 -50.73
N ASP A 112 -23.33 28.94 -50.95
CA ASP A 112 -24.69 29.53 -50.85
C ASP A 112 -25.11 29.99 -49.44
N SER A 113 -25.70 31.18 -49.21
CA SER A 113 -26.04 32.32 -50.06
C SER A 113 -26.50 33.50 -49.17
N ARG A 114 -26.46 34.71 -49.76
CA ARG A 114 -27.07 36.03 -49.42
C ARG A 114 -28.18 36.09 -48.33
N PRO A 115 -28.35 37.21 -47.60
CA PRO A 115 -29.06 38.42 -48.11
C PRO A 115 -28.28 39.73 -47.84
N SER A 116 -28.16 40.60 -48.84
CA SER A 116 -29.06 41.73 -49.11
C SER A 116 -29.16 42.73 -47.96
N ARG A 117 -28.46 43.84 -48.16
CA ARG A 117 -28.39 45.05 -47.34
C ARG A 117 -29.56 45.96 -47.74
N SER A 118 -30.18 46.57 -46.72
CA SER A 118 -31.16 47.65 -46.80
C SER A 118 -30.72 48.81 -47.70
N VAL A 119 -31.63 49.31 -48.55
CA VAL A 119 -32.31 50.62 -48.52
C VAL A 119 -33.48 50.56 -49.52
#